data_AF-A0A5C4S122-F1
#
_entry.id   AF-A0A5C4S122-F1
#
_cell.length_a   1.000
_cell.length_b   1.000
_cell.length_c   1.000
_cell.angle_alpha   90.00
_cell.angle_beta   90.00
_cell.angle_gamma   90.00
#
_symmetry.space_group_name_H-M   'P 1'
#
loop_
_entity.id
_entity.type
_entity.pdbx_description
1 polymer ?
#
loop_
_entity_poly.entity_id
_entity_poly.type
_entity_poly.pdbx_seq_one_letter_code
_entity_poly.pdbx_strand_id
1 'polypeptide(L)'
;MATETQVRKKIRCCKCGEVFTLLIDTAGEPVISVRCLYCDAPLSIDLRKYPTSETEIMRVAGDESPKTMTVYVLPEILDSEEKSTDS
;
A
#
# COMPACT_ATOMS: atom_id res chain seq x y z
N MET A 1 -7.38 -6.88 -13.80
CA MET A 1 -8.45 -5.91 -13.53
C MET A 1 -8.02 -5.14 -12.28
N ALA A 2 -7.88 -3.82 -12.35
CA ALA A 2 -7.55 -3.03 -11.17
C ALA A 2 -8.79 -2.96 -10.28
N THR A 3 -8.71 -3.47 -9.06
CA THR A 3 -9.71 -3.20 -8.03
C THR A 3 -9.65 -1.71 -7.68
N GLU A 4 -10.80 -1.07 -7.44
CA GLU A 4 -10.90 0.39 -7.18
C GLU A 4 -10.10 0.85 -5.93
N THR A 5 -9.45 -0.06 -5.21
CA THR A 5 -8.59 0.17 -4.04
C THR A 5 -7.09 0.18 -4.34
N GLN A 6 -6.69 -0.05 -5.59
CA GLN A 6 -5.28 -0.03 -5.97
C GLN A 6 -4.83 1.39 -6.32
N VAL A 7 -3.90 1.93 -5.53
CA VAL A 7 -3.34 3.28 -5.72
C VAL A 7 -1.83 3.20 -5.96
N ARG A 8 -1.32 4.03 -6.88
CA ARG A 8 0.13 4.18 -7.07
C ARG A 8 0.69 5.15 -6.03
N LYS A 9 1.71 4.71 -5.30
CA LYS A 9 2.37 5.51 -4.26
C LYS A 9 3.87 5.47 -4.38
N LYS A 10 4.50 6.58 -4.00
CA LYS A 10 5.95 6.68 -3.90
C LYS A 10 6.38 6.05 -2.58
N ILE A 11 7.42 5.24 -2.61
CA ILE A 11 8.04 4.57 -1.47
C ILE A 11 9.45 5.11 -1.35
N ARG A 12 9.81 5.63 -0.17
CA ARG A 12 11.20 5.96 0.16
C ARG A 12 11.86 4.75 0.82
N CYS A 13 12.98 4.30 0.26
CA CYS A 13 13.79 3.25 0.85
C CYS A 13 14.53 3.75 2.11
N CYS A 14 14.35 3.09 3.25
CA CYS A 14 15.07 3.43 4.48
C CYS A 14 16.59 3.17 4.40
N LYS A 15 17.04 2.26 3.53
CA LYS A 15 18.45 1.89 3.39
C LYS A 15 19.25 2.81 2.48
N CYS A 16 18.74 3.10 1.28
CA CYS A 16 19.46 3.90 0.27
C CYS A 16 18.88 5.30 0.04
N GLY A 17 17.70 5.61 0.61
CA GLY A 17 17.03 6.90 0.42
C GLY A 17 16.33 7.09 -0.93
N GLU A 18 16.59 6.21 -1.90
CA GLU A 18 15.95 6.27 -3.21
C GLU A 18 14.43 6.10 -3.14
N VAL A 19 13.73 6.76 -4.08
CA VAL A 19 12.28 6.78 -4.14
C VAL A 19 11.80 6.04 -5.39
N PHE A 20 10.96 5.02 -5.21
CA PHE A 20 10.35 4.26 -6.30
C PHE A 20 8.83 4.26 -6.17
N THR A 21 8.12 3.87 -7.24
CA THR A 21 6.65 3.80 -7.23
C THR A 21 6.18 2.36 -7.13
N LEU A 22 5.18 2.12 -6.29
CA LEU A 22 4.52 0.82 -6.13
C LEU A 22 3.01 0.96 -6.26
N LEU A 23 2.35 -0.06 -6.79
CA LEU A 23 0.89 -0.18 -6.76
C LEU A 23 0.50 -0.88 -5.45
N ILE A 24 -0.25 -0.17 -4.59
CA ILE A 24 -0.66 -0.63 -3.26
C ILE A 24 -2.17 -0.86 -3.26
N ASP A 25 -2.60 -2.00 -2.73
CA ASP A 25 -3.99 -2.23 -2.38
C ASP A 25 -4.28 -1.65 -0.99
N THR A 26 -5.09 -0.60 -0.91
CA THR A 26 -5.40 0.09 0.36
C THR A 26 -6.47 -0.60 1.19
N ALA A 27 -7.09 -1.66 0.69
CA ALA A 27 -8.05 -2.48 1.42
C ALA A 27 -7.56 -3.92 1.66
N GLY A 28 -6.33 -4.21 1.25
CA GLY A 28 -5.71 -5.52 1.41
C GLY A 28 -4.92 -5.65 2.71
N GLU A 29 -3.85 -6.45 2.64
CA GLU A 29 -2.96 -6.69 3.78
C GLU A 29 -2.35 -5.38 4.31
N PRO A 30 -2.40 -5.15 5.63
CA PRO A 30 -1.88 -3.92 6.24
C PRO A 30 -0.36 -3.79 6.16
N VAL A 31 0.36 -4.89 5.94
CA VAL A 31 1.83 -4.90 5.91
C VAL A 31 2.29 -5.37 4.54
N ILE A 32 3.04 -4.51 3.85
CA ILE A 32 3.55 -4.79 2.52
C ILE A 32 5.03 -5.10 2.61
N SER A 33 5.42 -6.29 2.16
CA SER A 33 6.82 -6.68 2.02
C SER A 33 7.27 -6.50 0.58
N VAL A 34 8.33 -5.71 0.36
CA VAL A 34 8.87 -5.43 -0.97
C VAL A 34 10.39 -5.33 -0.93
N ARG A 35 11.07 -5.49 -2.07
CA ARG A 35 12.49 -5.20 -2.22
C ARG A 35 12.69 -3.84 -2.88
N CYS A 36 13.68 -3.08 -2.41
CA CYS A 36 14.04 -1.82 -3.06
C CYS A 36 14.48 -2.07 -4.50
N LEU A 37 13.94 -1.31 -5.46
CA LEU A 37 14.33 -1.44 -6.88
C LEU A 37 15.78 -1.01 -7.17
N TYR A 38 16.42 -0.30 -6.24
CA TYR A 38 17.76 0.26 -6.42
C TYR A 38 18.83 -0.51 -5.65
N CYS A 39 18.63 -0.74 -4.34
CA CYS A 39 19.62 -1.41 -3.50
C CYS A 39 19.25 -2.86 -3.12
N ASP A 40 18.13 -3.39 -3.63
CA ASP A 40 17.60 -4.72 -3.35
C ASP A 40 17.37 -5.05 -1.85
N ALA A 41 17.45 -4.05 -0.97
CA ALA A 41 17.19 -4.24 0.45
C ALA A 41 15.74 -4.71 0.69
N PRO A 42 15.51 -5.67 1.60
CA PRO A 42 14.17 -6.06 2.00
C PRO A 42 13.54 -4.95 2.85
N LEU A 43 12.37 -4.49 2.43
CA LEU A 43 11.61 -3.40 3.02
C LEU A 43 10.24 -3.89 3.50
N SER A 44 9.77 -3.29 4.58
CA SER A 44 8.42 -3.44 5.10
C SER A 44 7.72 -2.09 5.08
N ILE A 45 6.43 -2.04 4.73
CA ILE A 45 5.61 -0.84 4.81
C ILE A 45 4.37 -1.21 5.62
N ASP A 46 4.27 -0.71 6.85
CA ASP A 46 3.07 -0.85 7.66
C ASP A 46 2.07 0.28 7.34
N LEU A 47 0.90 -0.10 6.84
CA LEU A 47 -0.20 0.82 6.53
C LEU A 47 -1.04 1.19 7.76
N ARG A 48 -0.95 0.41 8.86
CA ARG A 48 -1.74 0.65 10.10
C ARG A 48 -1.38 1.95 10.81
N LYS A 49 -0.22 2.52 10.47
CA LYS A 49 0.21 3.84 10.96
C LYS A 49 -0.54 5.01 10.32
N TYR A 50 -1.36 4.75 9.30
CA TYR A 50 -2.13 5.75 8.58
C TYR A 50 -3.62 5.68 8.93
N PRO A 51 -4.33 6.81 8.89
CA PRO A 51 -5.77 6.82 9.12
C PRO A 51 -6.51 6.01 8.04
N THR A 52 -7.63 5.44 8.42
CA THR A 52 -8.55 4.75 7.51
C THR A 52 -9.74 5.63 7.16
N SER A 53 -10.33 5.41 5.98
CA SER A 53 -11.56 6.06 5.54
C SER A 53 -12.50 5.01 4.94
N GLU A 54 -13.80 5.20 5.07
CA GLU A 54 -14.79 4.38 4.37
C GLU A 54 -15.00 4.93 2.97
N THR A 55 -14.91 4.08 1.96
CA THR A 55 -15.15 4.42 0.56
C THR A 55 -16.17 3.46 -0.03
N GLU A 56 -17.14 4.01 -0.74
CA GLU A 56 -18.08 3.23 -1.54
C GLU A 56 -17.41 2.79 -2.83
N ILE A 57 -17.42 1.48 -3.06
CA ILE A 57 -16.82 0.84 -4.23
C ILE A 57 -17.95 0.27 -5.09
N MET A 58 -18.01 0.71 -6.34
CA MET A 58 -18.96 0.20 -7.31
C MET A 58 -18.34 -1.00 -8.03
N ARG A 59 -18.73 -2.23 -7.65
CA ARG A 59 -18.28 -3.41 -8.38
C ARG A 59 -18.89 -3.40 -9.79
N VAL A 60 -18.05 -3.24 -10.81
CA VAL A 60 -18.50 -3.32 -12.20
C VAL A 60 -18.86 -4.77 -12.54
N ALA A 61 -20.12 -4.95 -12.95
CA ALA A 61 -20.83 -6.16 -13.39
C ALA A 61 -21.52 -7.00 -12.30
N GLY A 62 -22.76 -6.62 -11.97
CA GLY A 62 -23.81 -7.55 -11.53
C GLY A 62 -24.33 -7.42 -10.09
N ASP A 63 -23.68 -6.64 -9.21
CA ASP A 63 -24.17 -6.35 -7.85
C ASP A 63 -24.93 -5.01 -7.86
N GLU A 64 -26.22 -5.02 -7.44
CA GLU A 64 -27.13 -3.84 -7.45
C GLU A 64 -26.89 -2.85 -6.30
N SER A 65 -25.81 -2.94 -5.54
CA SER A 65 -25.59 -2.04 -4.39
C SER A 65 -24.12 -1.71 -4.15
N PRO A 66 -23.77 -0.43 -3.93
CA PRO A 66 -22.42 -0.04 -3.53
C PRO A 66 -22.06 -0.74 -2.21
N LYS A 67 -20.83 -1.25 -2.13
CA LYS A 67 -20.29 -1.83 -0.90
C LYS A 67 -19.35 -0.81 -0.26
N THR A 68 -19.64 -0.44 0.98
CA THR A 68 -18.72 0.33 1.81
C THR A 68 -17.53 -0.54 2.20
N MET A 69 -16.32 -0.07 1.94
CA MET A 69 -15.10 -0.74 2.36
C MET A 69 -14.16 0.24 3.06
N THR A 70 -13.48 -0.22 4.10
CA THR A 70 -12.45 0.54 4.80
C THR A 70 -11.16 0.51 3.99
N VAL A 71 -10.61 1.68 3.68
CA VAL A 71 -9.34 1.87 2.94
C VAL A 71 -8.37 2.71 3.74
N TYR A 72 -7.07 2.45 3.61
CA TYR A 72 -6.03 3.31 4.19
C TYR A 72 -5.86 4.62 3.39
N VAL A 73 -5.83 5.76 4.08
CA VAL A 73 -5.56 7.07 3.52
C VAL A 73 -4.06 7.33 3.59
N LEU A 74 -3.39 7.11 2.46
CA LEU A 74 -1.94 7.11 2.37
C LEU A 74 -1.39 8.50 1.97
N PRO A 75 -0.28 8.99 2.58
CA PRO A 75 0.41 10.21 2.15
C PRO A 75 0.98 10.08 0.73
N GLU A 76 1.61 11.14 0.20
CA GLU A 76 2.23 11.10 -1.13
C GLU A 76 3.43 10.14 -1.20
N ILE A 77 4.26 10.18 -0.15
CA ILE A 77 5.45 9.34 0.00
C ILE A 77 5.27 8.50 1.27
N LEU A 78 5.45 7.19 1.12
CA LEU A 78 5.46 6.23 2.21
C LEU A 78 6.90 5.92 2.59
N ASP A 79 7.23 6.07 3.85
CA ASP A 79 8.53 5.64 4.37
C ASP A 79 8.47 4.14 4.69
N SER A 80 9.43 3.40 4.12
CA SER A 80 9.65 1.99 4.43
C SER A 80 10.43 1.84 5.73
N GLU A 81 10.29 0.66 6.33
CA GLU A 81 11.05 0.18 7.46
C GLU A 81 11.94 -0.98 7.03
N GLU A 82 13.03 -1.18 7.74
CA GLU A 82 13.86 -2.35 7.53
C GLU A 82 13.07 -3.58 7.96
N LYS A 83 12.91 -4.55 7.04
CA LYS A 83 12.30 -5.81 7.41
C LYS A 83 13.35 -6.61 8.18
N SER A 84 13.27 -6.57 9.51
CA SER A 84 14.02 -7.48 10.37
C SER A 84 13.65 -8.90 9.96
N THR A 85 14.59 -9.61 9.34
CA THR A 85 14.54 -11.07 9.27
C THR A 85 14.67 -11.56 10.69
N ASP A 86 13.53 -11.77 11.35
CA ASP A 86 13.51 -12.59 12.57
C ASP A 86 14.08 -13.96 12.18
N SER A 87 15.06 -14.38 12.98
CA SER A 87 16.02 -15.45 12.71
C SER A 87 15.42 -16.85 12.78
#